data_AF-A0A1Q3CJ04-F1
#
_entry.id   AF-A0A1Q3CJ04-F1
#
_cell.length_a   1.000
_cell.length_b   1.000
_cell.length_c   1.000
_cell.angle_alpha   90.00
_cell.angle_beta   90.00
_cell.angle_gamma   90.00
#
_symmetry.space_group_name_H-M   'P 1'
#
loop_
_entity.id
_entity.type
_entity.pdbx_description
1 polymer ?
#
loop_
_entity_poly.entity_id
_entity_poly.type
_entity_poly.pdbx_seq_one_letter_code
_entity_poly.pdbx_strand_id
1 'polypeptide(L)'
;EWNIDATNEYHIINKLQEMIMVSNPYKIKNTFDKILGNLLIVGFTGQLKGWWDNVITIQQQTEILDSIQINEIEKSIMNSYNKTVEDVDATLIYNITIYFIGDLTYVKDKTTEQLSNLKLQDFRWYKNTFMTKVLTREDANQPYWKEKIDTGLTTLFAEKINCKYHE
;
A
#
# COMPACT_ATOMS: atom_id res chain seq x y z
N GLU A 1 -3.30 11.97 -8.51
CA GLU A 1 -3.05 11.64 -9.93
C GLU A 1 -2.04 10.50 -9.97
N TRP A 2 -2.22 9.55 -10.88
CA TRP A 2 -1.38 8.38 -11.03
C TRP A 2 -0.63 8.47 -12.36
N ASN A 3 0.63 8.85 -12.27
CA ASN A 3 1.52 8.99 -13.41
C ASN A 3 2.81 8.19 -13.16
N ILE A 4 3.27 7.48 -14.18
CA ILE A 4 4.51 6.68 -14.17
C ILE A 4 5.52 7.17 -15.22
N ASP A 5 5.32 8.36 -15.77
CA ASP A 5 6.17 9.00 -16.77
C ASP A 5 7.47 9.55 -16.15
N ALA A 6 8.40 8.67 -15.78
CA ALA A 6 9.81 8.94 -15.46
C ALA A 6 10.51 7.60 -15.15
N THR A 7 11.07 6.94 -16.16
CA THR A 7 11.24 5.47 -16.11
C THR A 7 12.57 4.98 -15.57
N ASN A 8 12.59 4.64 -14.28
CA ASN A 8 13.21 3.39 -13.83
C ASN A 8 12.14 2.59 -13.06
N GLU A 9 12.32 1.27 -12.95
CA GLU A 9 11.36 0.37 -12.28
C GLU A 9 11.05 0.80 -10.84
N TYR A 10 12.00 1.47 -10.18
CA TYR A 10 11.83 1.98 -8.82
C TYR A 10 10.69 3.01 -8.69
N HIS A 11 10.58 3.96 -9.61
CA HIS A 11 9.51 4.97 -9.56
C HIS A 11 8.13 4.37 -9.83
N ILE A 12 8.05 3.37 -10.72
CA ILE A 12 6.81 2.64 -11.00
C ILE A 12 6.36 1.89 -9.74
N ILE A 13 7.27 1.20 -9.06
CA ILE A 13 6.97 0.47 -7.82
C ILE A 13 6.48 1.40 -6.72
N ASN A 14 7.13 2.56 -6.52
CA ASN A 14 6.67 3.52 -5.51
C ASN A 14 5.24 3.97 -5.77
N LYS A 15 4.87 4.24 -7.04
CA LYS A 15 3.50 4.65 -7.36
C LYS A 15 2.48 3.53 -7.18
N LEU A 16 2.84 2.30 -7.52
CA LEU A 16 2.01 1.13 -7.23
C LEU A 16 1.79 0.93 -5.72
N GLN A 17 2.81 1.15 -4.90
CA GLN A 17 2.68 1.09 -3.44
C GLN A 17 1.76 2.18 -2.88
N GLU A 18 1.84 3.39 -3.40
CA GLU A 18 0.92 4.47 -3.03
C GLU A 18 -0.53 4.09 -3.34
N MET A 19 -0.81 3.49 -4.51
CA MET A 19 -2.16 2.99 -4.85
C MET A 19 -2.64 1.95 -3.84
N ILE A 20 -1.79 0.96 -3.49
CA ILE A 20 -2.10 -0.06 -2.48
C ILE A 20 -2.43 0.59 -1.13
N MET A 21 -1.64 1.59 -0.72
CA MET A 21 -1.83 2.27 0.55
C MET A 21 -3.14 3.05 0.60
N VAL A 22 -3.53 3.68 -0.52
CA VAL A 22 -4.82 4.38 -0.62
C VAL A 22 -5.99 3.39 -0.57
N SER A 23 -5.87 2.18 -1.15
CA SER A 23 -6.95 1.18 -1.16
C SER A 23 -7.15 0.47 0.19
N ASN A 24 -6.09 0.18 0.93
CA ASN A 24 -6.12 -0.63 2.17
C ASN A 24 -7.12 -0.15 3.26
N PRO A 25 -7.20 1.14 3.61
CA PRO A 25 -8.14 1.63 4.63
C PRO A 25 -9.61 1.41 4.25
N TYR A 26 -9.92 1.39 2.96
CA TYR A 26 -11.29 1.18 2.47
C TYR A 26 -11.65 -0.30 2.40
N LYS A 27 -10.68 -1.18 2.11
CA LYS A 27 -10.83 -2.64 2.24
C LYS A 27 -11.18 -3.08 3.67
N ILE A 28 -10.55 -2.47 4.67
CA ILE A 28 -10.84 -2.76 6.10
C ILE A 28 -12.28 -2.35 6.48
N LYS A 29 -12.85 -1.34 5.81
CA LYS A 29 -14.24 -0.92 6.03
C LYS A 29 -15.27 -1.74 5.23
N ASN A 30 -14.84 -2.78 4.52
CA ASN A 30 -15.70 -3.67 3.73
C ASN A 30 -16.59 -2.89 2.74
N THR A 31 -16.07 -1.80 2.17
CA THR A 31 -16.84 -0.87 1.36
C THR A 31 -16.26 -0.69 -0.05
N PHE A 32 -17.10 -1.00 -1.05
CA PHE A 32 -17.04 -0.58 -2.46
C PHE A 32 -15.68 -0.67 -3.19
N ASP A 33 -15.09 -1.86 -3.31
CA ASP A 33 -13.87 -2.07 -4.11
C ASP A 33 -14.04 -1.60 -5.57
N LYS A 34 -15.23 -1.76 -6.17
CA LYS A 34 -15.49 -1.21 -7.51
C LYS A 34 -15.48 0.33 -7.56
N ILE A 35 -15.90 1.01 -6.50
CA ILE A 35 -15.81 2.49 -6.44
C ILE A 35 -14.33 2.91 -6.32
N LEU A 36 -13.54 2.20 -5.52
CA LEU A 36 -12.11 2.45 -5.39
C LEU A 36 -11.36 2.22 -6.70
N GLY A 37 -11.63 1.10 -7.39
CA GLY A 37 -11.08 0.81 -8.71
C GLY A 37 -11.39 1.92 -9.71
N ASN A 38 -12.64 2.37 -9.77
CA ASN A 38 -13.03 3.50 -10.62
C ASN A 38 -12.35 4.81 -10.21
N LEU A 39 -12.20 5.08 -8.91
CA LEU A 39 -11.50 6.27 -8.41
C LEU A 39 -10.01 6.25 -8.79
N LEU A 40 -9.37 5.08 -8.74
CA LEU A 40 -8.00 4.90 -9.22
C LEU A 40 -7.91 5.18 -10.72
N ILE A 41 -8.80 4.61 -11.54
CA ILE A 41 -8.82 4.80 -13.00
C ILE A 41 -9.02 6.28 -13.37
N VAL A 42 -9.93 6.98 -12.69
CA VAL A 42 -10.14 8.44 -12.90
C VAL A 42 -8.87 9.24 -12.64
N GLY A 43 -8.01 8.76 -11.74
CA GLY A 43 -6.73 9.39 -11.43
C GLY A 43 -5.62 9.09 -12.44
N PHE A 44 -5.80 8.18 -13.40
CA PHE A 44 -4.75 7.79 -14.35
C PHE A 44 -4.40 8.92 -15.32
N THR A 45 -3.11 9.14 -15.50
CA THR A 45 -2.54 10.04 -16.51
C THR A 45 -1.30 9.42 -17.14
N GLY A 46 -0.73 10.09 -18.15
CA GLY A 46 0.50 9.63 -18.79
C GLY A 46 0.40 8.23 -19.40
N GLN A 47 1.46 7.43 -19.24
CA GLN A 47 1.51 6.03 -19.69
C GLN A 47 0.41 5.15 -19.08
N LEU A 48 -0.01 5.38 -17.83
CA LEU A 48 -1.09 4.59 -17.23
C LEU A 48 -2.42 4.82 -17.95
N LYS A 49 -2.73 6.08 -18.26
CA LYS A 49 -3.92 6.41 -19.05
C LYS A 49 -3.81 5.90 -20.47
N GLY A 50 -2.63 6.02 -21.08
CA GLY A 50 -2.36 5.48 -22.41
C GLY A 50 -2.59 3.97 -22.49
N TRP A 51 -2.10 3.22 -21.50
CA TRP A 51 -2.34 1.79 -21.35
C TRP A 51 -3.82 1.46 -21.17
N TRP A 52 -4.49 2.13 -20.25
CA TRP A 52 -5.91 1.88 -19.96
C TRP A 52 -6.80 2.18 -21.17
N ASP A 53 -6.63 3.33 -21.82
CA ASP A 53 -7.52 3.79 -22.90
C ASP A 53 -7.23 3.11 -24.24
N ASN A 54 -5.98 2.74 -24.52
CA ASN A 54 -5.56 2.36 -25.88
C ASN A 54 -4.94 0.96 -26.02
N VAL A 55 -4.42 0.36 -24.94
CA VAL A 55 -3.74 -0.94 -25.01
C VAL A 55 -4.65 -2.07 -24.60
N ILE A 56 -5.35 -1.94 -23.48
CA ILE A 56 -6.29 -2.96 -23.01
C ILE A 56 -7.62 -2.84 -23.74
N THR A 57 -8.23 -3.99 -24.04
CA THR A 57 -9.54 -4.05 -24.69
C THR A 57 -10.66 -3.74 -23.70
N ILE A 58 -11.82 -3.32 -24.22
CA ILE A 58 -13.05 -3.12 -23.41
C ILE A 58 -13.40 -4.40 -22.63
N GLN A 59 -13.15 -5.57 -23.23
CA GLN A 59 -13.36 -6.86 -22.59
C GLN A 59 -12.46 -7.02 -21.36
N GLN A 60 -11.15 -6.77 -21.50
CA GLN A 60 -10.20 -6.82 -20.38
C GLN A 60 -10.51 -5.79 -19.30
N GLN A 61 -10.92 -4.57 -19.69
CA GLN A 61 -11.37 -3.56 -18.72
C GLN A 61 -12.57 -4.06 -17.91
N THR A 62 -13.53 -4.73 -18.56
CA THR A 62 -14.71 -5.29 -17.90
C THR A 62 -14.33 -6.42 -16.96
N GLU A 63 -13.43 -7.32 -17.39
CA GLU A 63 -12.90 -8.40 -16.56
C GLU A 63 -12.17 -7.88 -15.30
N ILE A 64 -11.42 -6.78 -15.42
CA ILE A 64 -10.79 -6.12 -14.28
C ILE A 64 -11.83 -5.49 -13.35
N LEU A 65 -12.86 -4.83 -13.90
CA LEU A 65 -13.89 -4.11 -13.14
C LEU A 65 -14.94 -5.02 -12.48
N ASP A 66 -15.07 -6.25 -12.95
CA ASP A 66 -15.98 -7.27 -12.42
C ASP A 66 -15.23 -8.38 -11.66
N SER A 67 -13.95 -8.17 -11.36
CA SER A 67 -13.15 -9.16 -10.66
C SER A 67 -13.66 -9.40 -9.24
N ILE A 68 -13.58 -10.66 -8.84
CA ILE A 68 -14.03 -11.14 -7.54
C ILE A 68 -12.89 -11.83 -6.82
N GLN A 69 -12.91 -11.76 -5.50
CA GLN A 69 -11.92 -12.43 -4.67
C GLN A 69 -12.16 -13.95 -4.71
N ILE A 70 -11.11 -14.69 -5.04
CA ILE A 70 -11.10 -16.16 -5.02
C ILE A 70 -10.16 -16.67 -3.94
N ASN A 71 -10.49 -17.81 -3.34
CA ASN A 71 -9.63 -18.48 -2.37
C ASN A 71 -8.58 -19.36 -3.07
N GLU A 72 -7.73 -20.03 -2.28
CA GLU A 72 -6.67 -20.94 -2.75
C GLU A 72 -7.18 -22.12 -3.60
N ILE A 73 -8.48 -22.38 -3.63
CA ILE A 73 -9.14 -23.47 -4.37
C ILE A 73 -10.01 -22.88 -5.50
N GLU A 74 -9.69 -21.67 -5.97
CA GLU A 74 -10.38 -20.94 -7.05
C GLU A 74 -11.88 -20.72 -6.81
N LYS A 75 -12.33 -20.80 -5.54
CA LYS A 75 -13.72 -20.59 -5.18
C LYS A 75 -13.94 -19.15 -4.73
N SER A 76 -14.99 -18.52 -5.24
CA SER A 76 -15.36 -17.15 -4.88
C SER A 76 -15.57 -17.01 -3.36
N ILE A 77 -14.91 -16.02 -2.77
CA ILE A 77 -15.10 -15.66 -1.36
C ILE A 77 -16.40 -14.88 -1.24
N MET A 78 -17.24 -15.31 -0.29
CA MET A 78 -18.52 -14.67 0.01
C MET A 78 -18.41 -13.84 1.28
N ASN A 79 -19.01 -12.66 1.29
CA ASN A 79 -19.15 -11.84 2.49
C ASN A 79 -20.27 -12.36 3.42
N SER A 80 -20.47 -11.67 4.55
CA SER A 80 -21.52 -11.98 5.53
C SER A 80 -22.96 -11.95 5.00
N TYR A 81 -23.16 -11.47 3.77
CA TYR A 81 -24.45 -11.37 3.07
C TYR A 81 -24.57 -12.37 1.90
N ASN A 82 -23.69 -13.38 1.82
CA ASN A 82 -23.64 -14.34 0.70
C ASN A 82 -23.47 -13.67 -0.69
N LYS A 83 -22.83 -12.50 -0.75
CA LYS A 83 -22.43 -11.87 -2.01
C LYS A 83 -20.92 -12.08 -2.23
N THR A 84 -20.51 -12.31 -3.47
CA THR A 84 -19.09 -12.38 -3.84
C THR A 84 -18.39 -11.07 -3.47
N VAL A 85 -17.21 -11.18 -2.85
CA VAL A 85 -16.37 -10.04 -2.55
C VAL A 85 -15.72 -9.56 -3.84
N GLU A 86 -15.86 -8.27 -4.15
CA GLU A 86 -15.22 -7.62 -5.30
C GLU A 86 -13.71 -7.51 -5.03
N ASP A 87 -12.85 -7.60 -6.06
CA ASP A 87 -11.37 -7.49 -5.91
C ASP A 87 -10.74 -6.62 -7.02
N VAL A 88 -11.47 -5.57 -7.39
CA VAL A 88 -11.20 -4.71 -8.56
C VAL A 88 -9.87 -4.00 -8.43
N ASP A 89 -9.58 -3.41 -7.27
CA ASP A 89 -8.36 -2.65 -7.02
C ASP A 89 -7.10 -3.52 -7.05
N ALA A 90 -7.13 -4.72 -6.43
CA ALA A 90 -5.97 -5.62 -6.43
C ALA A 90 -5.75 -6.21 -7.82
N THR A 91 -6.83 -6.56 -8.53
CA THR A 91 -6.76 -7.04 -9.92
C THR A 91 -6.21 -5.95 -10.83
N LEU A 92 -6.62 -4.70 -10.66
CA LEU A 92 -6.12 -3.55 -11.42
C LEU A 92 -4.62 -3.32 -11.17
N ILE A 93 -4.20 -3.27 -9.90
CA ILE A 93 -2.79 -3.08 -9.51
C ILE A 93 -1.92 -4.24 -10.01
N TYR A 94 -2.43 -5.47 -9.96
CA TYR A 94 -1.76 -6.65 -10.51
C TYR A 94 -1.52 -6.51 -12.02
N ASN A 95 -2.54 -6.13 -12.79
CA ASN A 95 -2.42 -5.98 -14.24
C ASN A 95 -1.45 -4.86 -14.63
N ILE A 96 -1.46 -3.74 -13.90
CA ILE A 96 -0.46 -2.66 -14.10
C ILE A 96 0.95 -3.19 -13.81
N THR A 97 1.12 -3.93 -12.72
CA THR A 97 2.42 -4.51 -12.34
C THR A 97 2.95 -5.46 -13.42
N ILE A 98 2.12 -6.39 -13.89
CA ILE A 98 2.50 -7.33 -14.96
C ILE A 98 2.88 -6.59 -16.23
N TYR A 99 2.10 -5.58 -16.64
CA TYR A 99 2.35 -4.89 -17.90
C TYR A 99 3.63 -4.04 -17.88
N PHE A 100 3.88 -3.30 -16.79
CA PHE A 100 4.99 -2.34 -16.74
C PHE A 100 6.28 -2.88 -16.11
N ILE A 101 6.21 -3.92 -15.28
CA ILE A 101 7.36 -4.49 -14.56
C ILE A 101 7.66 -5.92 -15.03
N GLY A 102 6.64 -6.70 -15.42
CA GLY A 102 6.82 -8.08 -15.89
C GLY A 102 6.99 -9.14 -14.80
N ASP A 103 7.33 -8.75 -13.56
CA ASP A 103 7.50 -9.68 -12.42
C ASP A 103 6.97 -9.10 -11.09
N LEU A 104 6.07 -9.85 -10.43
CA LEU A 104 5.50 -9.50 -9.12
C LEU A 104 6.41 -9.80 -7.92
N THR A 105 7.35 -10.74 -8.05
CA THR A 105 8.27 -11.10 -6.97
C THR A 105 9.16 -9.90 -6.63
N TYR A 106 9.64 -9.22 -7.67
CA TYR A 106 10.43 -8.00 -7.55
C TYR A 106 9.71 -6.89 -6.76
N VAL A 107 8.41 -6.68 -6.98
CA VAL A 107 7.63 -5.66 -6.25
C VAL A 107 7.44 -6.02 -4.78
N LYS A 108 7.17 -7.29 -4.45
CA LYS A 108 7.02 -7.75 -3.07
C LYS A 108 8.34 -7.60 -2.29
N ASP A 109 9.45 -7.97 -2.90
CA ASP A 109 10.78 -7.86 -2.30
C ASP A 109 11.17 -6.40 -2.08
N LYS A 110 10.91 -5.52 -3.06
CA LYS A 110 11.14 -4.08 -2.92
C LYS A 110 10.30 -3.45 -1.81
N THR A 111 9.03 -3.86 -1.70
CA THR A 111 8.09 -3.34 -0.70
C THR A 111 8.53 -3.74 0.71
N THR A 112 8.93 -4.99 0.89
CA THR A 112 9.46 -5.47 2.17
C THR A 112 10.81 -4.83 2.51
N GLU A 113 11.68 -4.62 1.51
CA GLU A 113 12.93 -3.87 1.66
C GLU A 113 12.67 -2.42 2.09
N GLN A 114 11.79 -1.69 1.42
CA GLN A 114 11.47 -0.30 1.77
C GLN A 114 10.83 -0.18 3.15
N LEU A 115 9.88 -1.06 3.48
CA LEU A 115 9.28 -1.11 4.81
C LEU A 115 10.31 -1.45 5.90
N SER A 116 11.24 -2.36 5.63
CA SER A 116 12.30 -2.70 6.59
C SER A 116 13.32 -1.55 6.76
N ASN A 117 13.66 -0.84 5.68
CA ASN A 117 14.53 0.33 5.72
C ASN A 117 13.91 1.53 6.46
N LEU A 118 12.61 1.78 6.26
CA LEU A 118 11.85 2.78 7.03
C LEU A 118 11.82 2.43 8.52
N LYS A 119 11.54 1.16 8.85
CA LYS A 119 11.59 0.68 10.23
C LYS A 119 12.97 0.91 10.86
N LEU A 120 14.06 0.64 10.15
CA LEU A 120 15.42 0.71 10.70
C LEU A 120 15.94 2.14 10.91
N GLN A 121 15.78 3.04 9.94
CA GLN A 121 16.33 4.41 10.06
C GLN A 121 15.62 5.21 11.15
N ASP A 122 14.29 5.11 11.22
CA ASP A 122 13.48 5.87 12.18
C ASP A 122 13.54 5.26 13.57
N PHE A 123 13.60 3.93 13.67
CA PHE A 123 13.92 3.26 14.92
C PHE A 123 15.30 3.69 15.43
N ARG A 124 16.31 3.81 14.57
CA ARG A 124 17.66 4.22 14.98
C ARG A 124 17.68 5.66 15.49
N TRP A 125 17.01 6.59 14.80
CA TRP A 125 16.94 7.99 15.24
C TRP A 125 16.12 8.16 16.52
N TYR A 126 14.93 7.55 16.59
CA TYR A 126 14.08 7.60 17.77
C TYR A 126 14.76 6.93 18.97
N LYS A 127 15.30 5.73 18.79
CA LYS A 127 16.05 5.02 19.84
C LYS A 127 17.21 5.87 20.34
N ASN A 128 18.04 6.42 19.45
CA ASN A 128 19.19 7.21 19.87
C ASN A 128 18.79 8.52 20.57
N THR A 129 17.75 9.22 20.10
CA THR A 129 17.37 10.52 20.66
C THR A 129 16.53 10.37 21.93
N PHE A 130 15.61 9.41 21.95
CA PHE A 130 14.67 9.20 23.04
C PHE A 130 15.27 8.33 24.15
N MET A 131 15.96 7.22 23.83
CA MET A 131 16.59 6.39 24.87
C MET A 131 17.69 7.14 25.61
N THR A 132 18.49 7.97 24.94
CA THR A 132 19.50 8.79 25.63
C THR A 132 18.86 9.77 26.62
N LYS A 133 17.65 10.28 26.33
CA LYS A 133 16.90 11.16 27.24
C LYS A 133 16.19 10.40 28.37
N VAL A 134 15.77 9.16 28.14
CA VAL A 134 15.12 8.33 29.17
C VAL A 134 16.17 7.73 30.12
N LEU A 135 17.27 7.18 29.58
CA LEU A 135 18.33 6.52 30.36
C LEU A 135 19.18 7.48 31.20
N THR A 136 19.08 8.79 30.97
CA THR A 136 19.73 9.82 31.79
C THR A 136 18.86 10.26 32.98
N ARG A 137 17.64 9.72 33.11
CA ARG A 137 16.74 10.01 34.23
C ARG A 137 16.91 8.99 35.33
N GLU A 138 16.81 9.42 36.58
CA GLU A 138 16.87 8.54 37.75
C GLU A 138 15.70 7.56 37.82
N ASP A 139 14.55 7.92 37.22
CA ASP A 139 13.32 7.12 37.20
C ASP A 139 13.18 6.21 35.96
N ALA A 140 14.23 6.07 35.15
CA ALA A 140 14.19 5.35 33.87
C ALA A 140 13.66 3.90 33.95
N ASN A 141 13.85 3.23 35.08
CA ASN A 141 13.41 1.84 35.30
C ASN A 141 11.92 1.70 35.63
N GLN A 142 11.18 2.81 35.74
CA GLN A 142 9.74 2.75 35.99
C GLN A 142 8.97 2.16 34.79
N PRO A 143 7.95 1.33 35.02
CA PRO A 143 7.12 0.74 33.97
C PRO A 143 6.53 1.78 33.00
N TYR A 144 6.22 2.97 33.52
CA TYR A 144 5.74 4.12 32.76
C TYR A 144 6.62 4.48 31.57
N TRP A 145 7.95 4.47 31.72
CA TRP A 145 8.86 4.82 30.63
C TRP A 145 8.95 3.73 29.58
N LYS A 146 8.82 2.45 29.98
CA LYS A 146 8.74 1.33 29.05
C LYS A 146 7.51 1.43 28.15
N GLU A 147 6.34 1.68 28.74
CA GLU A 147 5.09 1.87 28.01
C GLU A 147 5.15 3.10 27.08
N LYS A 148 5.80 4.18 27.53
CA LYS A 148 5.97 5.40 26.74
C LYS A 148 6.92 5.22 25.56
N ILE A 149 7.95 4.38 25.69
CA ILE A 149 8.84 3.98 24.59
C ILE A 149 8.04 3.24 23.52
N ASP A 150 7.26 2.23 23.94
CA ASP A 150 6.48 1.38 23.04
C ASP A 150 5.38 2.18 22.32
N THR A 151 4.64 3.00 23.05
CA THR A 151 3.60 3.87 22.49
C THR A 151 4.19 4.93 21.55
N GLY A 152 5.30 5.55 21.94
CA GLY A 152 5.97 6.56 21.11
C GLY A 152 6.50 5.98 19.80
N LEU A 153 7.00 4.74 19.80
CA LEU A 153 7.38 4.02 18.58
C LEU A 153 6.19 3.81 17.64
N THR A 154 5.06 3.37 18.18
CA THR A 154 3.84 3.14 17.39
C THR A 154 3.33 4.44 16.75
N THR A 155 3.31 5.54 17.50
CA THR A 155 2.85 6.84 17.00
C THR A 155 3.78 7.42 15.93
N LEU A 156 5.10 7.37 16.14
CA LEU A 156 6.08 7.90 15.18
C LEU A 156 6.04 7.15 13.84
N PHE A 157 5.80 5.84 13.91
CA PHE A 157 5.59 5.02 12.72
C PHE A 157 4.33 5.44 11.97
N ALA A 158 3.22 5.68 12.67
CA ALA A 158 1.96 6.13 12.07
C ALA A 158 2.05 7.55 11.48
N GLU A 159 2.68 8.50 12.18
CA GLU A 159 2.85 9.88 11.72
C GLU A 159 3.72 9.98 10.47
N LYS A 160 4.80 9.19 10.40
CA LYS A 160 5.73 9.27 9.27
C LYS A 160 5.20 8.58 8.01
N ILE A 161 4.41 7.52 8.18
CA ILE A 161 3.57 6.96 7.11
C ILE A 161 2.55 8.00 6.61
N ASN A 162 2.15 8.98 7.40
CA ASN A 162 1.28 10.06 6.92
C ASN A 162 2.06 11.22 6.27
N CYS A 163 3.21 11.63 6.82
CA CYS A 163 3.97 12.78 6.31
C CYS A 163 4.66 12.52 4.96
N LYS A 164 5.25 11.33 4.74
CA LYS A 164 5.95 11.01 3.49
C LYS A 164 5.04 10.89 2.26
N TYR A 165 3.73 10.88 2.48
CA TYR A 165 2.71 10.70 1.45
C TYR A 165 1.91 11.98 1.19
N HIS A 166 2.30 13.08 1.85
CA HIS A 166 1.74 14.43 1.65
C HIS A 166 2.78 15.46 1.14
N GLU A 167 4.05 15.06 0.94
CA GLU A 167 5.10 15.82 0.23
C GLU A 167 5.30 15.29 -1.18
#